data_AF-A0A816VJW4-F1
#
_entry.id   AF-A0A816VJW4-F1
#
_cell.length_a   1.000
_cell.length_b   1.000
_cell.length_c   1.000
_cell.angle_alpha   90.00
_cell.angle_beta   90.00
_cell.angle_gamma   90.00
#
_symmetry.space_group_name_H-M   'P 1'
#
loop_
_entity.id
_entity.type
_entity.pdbx_description
1 polymer ?
#
loop_
_entity_poly.entity_id
_entity_poly.type
_entity_poly.pdbx_seq_one_letter_code
_entity_poly.pdbx_strand_id
1 'polypeptide(L)'
;MENLCFPNSVSIFMKMVVIVLLSHHTLSATSPYSRPEKFYVNCGSDSNVTYGNRTFVGDMISEGNSVSFNGKGTEASSQSGSSICGTVTIFRHPSSYKFQLDSVGLHFVRLHFSAASSQTELLTARFTVSATSGSTHHFKGFSVQNVNETPRVEEFLLMIDSPKFEIRFEPERFSVALVNAIEVFSARNDLENTPESEKNLHTIYRLNVGGSKITPENDTLGRTWSIDDDFLYGKDSAKNISSTQKPNYEPGSASATSDTAPDFVYQTARTMNRSSNEGVAGGVLMNVTWSFKVRSNSRHFIRVHFCDKG
;
A
#
# COMPACT_ATOMS: atom_id res chain seq x y z
N MET A 1 21.66 -8.76 -30.46
CA MET A 1 21.23 -7.77 -29.44
C MET A 1 20.00 -7.10 -30.00
N GLU A 2 18.83 -7.61 -29.62
CA GLU A 2 17.54 -7.13 -30.12
C GLU A 2 17.22 -5.79 -29.44
N ASN A 3 17.06 -4.77 -30.27
CA ASN A 3 16.57 -3.47 -29.87
C ASN A 3 15.10 -3.60 -29.45
N LEU A 4 14.84 -3.63 -28.14
CA LEU A 4 13.49 -3.48 -27.59
C LEU A 4 13.08 -2.01 -27.70
N CYS A 5 12.60 -1.63 -28.90
CA CYS A 5 11.83 -0.40 -29.08
C CYS A 5 10.48 -0.54 -28.37
N PHE A 6 10.30 0.11 -27.23
CA PHE A 6 8.98 0.33 -26.65
C PHE A 6 8.29 1.45 -27.44
N PRO A 7 7.20 1.18 -28.21
CA PRO A 7 6.63 2.18 -29.11
C PRO A 7 5.87 3.31 -28.41
N ASN A 8 5.67 3.21 -27.09
CA ASN A 8 4.86 4.17 -26.33
C ASN A 8 5.47 4.40 -24.93
N SER A 9 6.63 5.06 -24.87
CA SER A 9 7.11 5.67 -23.63
C SER A 9 6.48 7.06 -23.51
N VAL A 10 5.55 7.24 -22.57
CA VAL A 10 5.05 8.56 -22.20
C VAL A 10 6.03 9.14 -21.19
N SER A 11 7.00 9.91 -21.67
CA SER A 11 7.90 10.69 -20.79
C SER A 11 7.15 11.94 -20.32
N ILE A 12 6.64 11.91 -19.08
CA ILE A 12 6.10 13.11 -18.44
C ILE A 12 7.28 13.87 -17.84
N PHE A 13 7.76 14.90 -18.56
CA PHE A 13 8.67 15.90 -17.99
C PHE A 13 7.89 16.79 -17.02
N MET A 14 7.83 16.40 -15.74
CA MET A 14 7.29 17.29 -14.72
C MET A 14 8.38 18.30 -14.34
N LYS A 15 8.29 19.54 -14.84
CA LYS A 15 9.06 20.65 -14.30
C LYS A 15 8.54 20.94 -12.89
N MET A 16 9.27 20.50 -11.87
CA MET A 16 8.98 20.83 -10.48
C MET A 16 9.22 22.33 -10.26
N VAL A 17 8.15 23.12 -10.21
CA VAL A 17 8.18 24.48 -9.66
C VAL A 17 7.88 24.35 -8.17
N VAL A 18 8.90 24.52 -7.33
CA VAL A 18 8.73 24.58 -5.88
C VAL A 18 8.17 25.95 -5.53
N ILE A 19 6.86 26.03 -5.31
CA ILE A 19 6.20 27.23 -4.77
C ILE A 19 6.22 27.10 -3.24
N VAL A 20 7.10 27.85 -2.58
CA VAL A 20 7.11 27.96 -1.12
C VAL A 20 5.97 28.88 -0.70
N LEU A 21 4.84 28.30 -0.29
CA LEU A 21 3.73 29.04 0.30
C LEU A 21 3.95 29.11 1.82
N LEU A 22 4.21 30.31 2.34
CA LEU A 22 4.25 30.59 3.77
C LEU A 22 2.81 30.49 4.32
N SER A 23 2.50 29.46 5.10
CA SER A 23 1.18 29.25 5.71
C SER A 23 1.10 29.86 7.10
N HIS A 24 -0.05 30.47 7.42
CA HIS A 24 -0.36 31.00 8.74
C HIS A 24 -0.57 29.84 9.74
N HIS A 25 0.24 29.82 10.81
CA HIS A 25 0.21 28.78 11.82
C HIS A 25 -1.02 28.89 12.73
N THR A 26 -1.84 27.85 12.77
CA THR A 26 -2.68 27.53 13.93
C THR A 26 -2.02 26.41 14.70
N LEU A 27 -1.64 26.64 15.97
CA LEU A 27 -1.14 25.60 16.87
C LEU A 27 -2.24 24.58 17.10
N SER A 28 -2.11 23.40 16.49
CA SER A 28 -2.87 22.21 16.87
C SER A 28 -1.87 21.16 17.32
N ALA A 29 -1.96 20.75 18.59
CA ALA A 29 -1.13 19.69 19.15
C ALA A 29 -1.55 18.37 18.51
N THR A 30 -0.79 17.89 17.51
CA THR A 30 -1.01 16.57 16.92
C THR A 30 -0.37 15.53 17.84
N SER A 31 -1.19 14.69 18.48
CA SER A 31 -0.66 13.45 19.08
C SER A 31 -0.07 12.57 17.97
N PRO A 32 0.94 11.74 18.26
CA PRO A 32 1.40 10.75 17.29
C PRO A 32 0.22 9.86 16.88
N TYR A 33 0.00 9.70 15.58
CA TYR A 33 -1.08 8.85 15.08
C TYR A 33 -0.65 7.40 15.24
N SER A 34 -1.09 6.74 16.31
CA SER A 34 -0.87 5.32 16.45
C SER A 34 -1.83 4.56 15.54
N ARG A 35 -1.29 3.67 14.72
CA ARG A 35 -2.09 2.70 13.98
C ARG A 35 -3.10 2.01 14.95
N PRO A 36 -4.41 1.98 14.63
CA PRO A 36 -5.45 1.39 15.50
C PRO A 36 -5.22 -0.09 15.80
N GLU A 37 -5.87 -0.60 16.86
CA GLU A 37 -5.80 -2.02 17.29
C GLU A 37 -6.93 -2.91 16.73
N LYS A 38 -7.94 -2.34 16.09
CA LYS A 38 -9.11 -3.06 15.58
C LYS A 38 -9.10 -3.26 14.07
N PHE A 39 -9.99 -4.16 13.62
CA PHE A 39 -10.29 -4.48 12.22
C PHE A 39 -9.12 -5.11 11.44
N TYR A 40 -8.37 -5.97 12.14
CA TYR A 40 -7.41 -6.91 11.56
C TYR A 40 -8.05 -8.30 11.60
N VAL A 41 -8.31 -8.86 10.43
CA VAL A 41 -9.05 -10.12 10.29
C VAL A 41 -8.07 -11.20 9.83
N ASN A 42 -7.99 -12.28 10.61
CA ASN A 42 -7.29 -13.52 10.25
C ASN A 42 -8.31 -14.45 9.57
N CYS A 43 -8.31 -14.49 8.24
CA CYS A 43 -9.36 -15.14 7.47
C CYS A 43 -9.17 -16.67 7.47
N GLY A 44 -10.24 -17.40 7.75
CA GLY A 44 -10.28 -18.85 7.73
C GLY A 44 -9.69 -19.46 9.00
N SER A 45 -9.71 -18.71 10.10
CA SER A 45 -9.10 -19.10 11.37
C SER A 45 -10.08 -18.96 12.52
N ASP A 46 -10.01 -19.91 13.44
CA ASP A 46 -10.66 -19.93 14.75
C ASP A 46 -9.75 -19.38 15.86
N SER A 47 -8.56 -18.87 15.51
CA SER A 47 -7.57 -18.38 16.44
C SER A 47 -6.99 -17.02 16.02
N ASN A 48 -6.48 -16.30 17.01
CA ASN A 48 -5.81 -15.02 16.81
C ASN A 48 -4.33 -15.25 16.48
N VAL A 49 -3.77 -14.43 15.59
CA VAL A 49 -2.34 -14.43 15.26
C VAL A 49 -1.77 -13.03 15.42
N THR A 50 -0.53 -12.92 15.91
CA THR A 50 0.15 -11.63 16.01
C THR A 50 1.16 -11.48 14.87
N TYR A 51 1.05 -10.38 14.12
CA TYR A 51 1.94 -10.04 13.01
C TYR A 51 2.15 -8.52 12.95
N GLY A 52 3.40 -8.07 12.77
CA GLY A 52 3.72 -6.64 12.74
C GLY A 52 3.23 -5.87 13.97
N ASN A 53 3.35 -6.48 15.17
CA ASN A 53 2.85 -5.94 16.44
C ASN A 53 1.33 -5.71 16.49
N ARG A 54 0.55 -6.40 15.65
CA ARG A 54 -0.92 -6.35 15.63
C ARG A 54 -1.50 -7.74 15.77
N THR A 55 -2.59 -7.82 16.52
CA THR A 55 -3.36 -9.05 16.66
C THR A 55 -4.45 -9.09 15.59
N PHE A 56 -4.35 -10.05 14.69
CA PHE A 56 -5.38 -10.38 13.71
C PHE A 56 -6.35 -11.38 14.35
N VAL A 57 -7.63 -11.05 14.32
CA VAL A 57 -8.68 -11.82 14.97
C VAL A 57 -9.28 -12.82 13.99
N GLY A 58 -9.39 -14.09 14.39
CA GLY A 58 -9.97 -15.16 13.59
C GLY A 58 -11.43 -14.87 13.20
N ASP A 59 -11.76 -14.96 11.92
CA ASP A 59 -13.13 -14.70 11.43
C ASP A 59 -14.13 -15.83 11.72
N MET A 60 -13.67 -16.98 12.22
CA MET A 60 -14.52 -18.10 12.65
C MET A 60 -14.89 -18.03 14.14
N ILE A 61 -14.32 -17.06 14.89
CA ILE A 61 -14.64 -16.86 16.29
C ILE A 61 -16.06 -16.30 16.40
N SER A 62 -16.95 -17.06 17.04
CA SER A 62 -18.42 -16.82 17.04
C SER A 62 -18.87 -15.63 17.91
N GLU A 63 -17.96 -14.92 18.57
CA GLU A 63 -18.30 -13.90 19.57
C GLU A 63 -18.02 -12.47 19.07
N GLY A 64 -19.11 -11.70 18.97
CA GLY A 64 -19.15 -10.27 19.25
C GLY A 64 -18.17 -9.36 18.51
N ASN A 65 -18.15 -9.37 17.18
CA ASN A 65 -17.22 -8.53 16.43
C ASN A 65 -17.88 -7.42 15.62
N SER A 66 -17.21 -6.28 15.60
CA SER A 66 -17.44 -5.14 14.70
C SER A 66 -17.23 -5.50 13.21
N VAL A 67 -16.91 -6.75 12.92
CA VAL A 67 -16.83 -7.33 11.58
C VAL A 67 -17.81 -8.50 11.54
N SER A 68 -18.77 -8.43 10.62
CA SER A 68 -19.69 -9.53 10.33
C SER A 68 -19.40 -10.11 8.95
N PHE A 69 -19.53 -11.44 8.86
CA PHE A 69 -19.27 -12.19 7.65
C PHE A 69 -20.60 -12.70 7.07
N ASN A 70 -20.82 -12.49 5.77
CA ASN A 70 -21.97 -13.03 5.05
C ASN A 70 -21.48 -13.85 3.86
N GLY A 71 -21.39 -15.17 4.03
CA GLY A 71 -20.95 -16.11 3.01
C GLY A 71 -21.88 -17.29 2.85
N LYS A 72 -22.08 -17.72 1.60
CA LYS A 72 -22.78 -18.95 1.23
C LYS A 72 -21.76 -19.86 0.56
N GLY A 73 -21.59 -21.09 1.03
CA GLY A 73 -20.58 -22.02 0.48
C GLY A 73 -19.14 -21.55 0.72
N THR A 74 -18.86 -21.14 1.96
CA THR A 74 -17.54 -20.69 2.40
C THR A 74 -16.77 -21.85 3.03
N GLU A 75 -15.50 -21.97 2.67
CA GLU A 75 -14.58 -22.98 3.20
C GLU A 75 -13.39 -22.28 3.85
N ALA A 76 -12.86 -22.85 4.94
CA ALA A 76 -11.56 -22.46 5.48
C ALA A 76 -10.55 -23.56 5.23
N SER A 77 -9.31 -23.15 4.97
CA SER A 77 -8.20 -24.07 4.76
C SER A 77 -6.95 -23.55 5.44
N SER A 78 -6.23 -24.45 6.11
CA SER A 78 -4.88 -24.20 6.60
C SER A 78 -3.88 -24.33 5.46
N GLN A 79 -2.92 -23.43 5.40
CA GLN A 79 -1.84 -23.40 4.42
C GLN A 79 -0.49 -23.52 5.09
N SER A 80 0.47 -24.11 4.39
CA SER A 80 1.89 -24.09 4.77
C SER A 80 2.48 -22.72 4.49
N GLY A 81 2.46 -21.83 5.50
CA GLY A 81 2.98 -20.46 5.40
C GLY A 81 3.14 -19.80 6.77
N SER A 82 3.90 -18.70 6.86
CA SER A 82 4.13 -17.98 8.13
C SER A 82 3.09 -16.90 8.41
N SER A 83 2.67 -16.84 9.68
CA SER A 83 1.81 -15.83 10.32
C SER A 83 0.40 -15.67 9.70
N ILE A 84 0.08 -14.51 9.12
CA ILE A 84 -1.28 -14.10 8.68
C ILE A 84 -1.76 -14.74 7.36
N CYS A 85 -0.88 -15.45 6.66
CA CYS A 85 -1.24 -16.23 5.46
C CYS A 85 -1.29 -17.74 5.74
N GLY A 86 -1.24 -18.15 7.01
CA GLY A 86 -1.34 -19.56 7.41
C GLY A 86 -2.75 -20.14 7.26
N THR A 87 -3.76 -19.30 7.07
CA THR A 87 -5.15 -19.71 6.79
C THR A 87 -5.72 -18.89 5.64
N VAL A 88 -6.83 -19.37 5.08
CA VAL A 88 -7.56 -18.70 4.00
C VAL A 88 -9.05 -18.95 4.11
N THR A 89 -9.86 -17.93 3.83
CA THR A 89 -11.28 -18.07 3.57
C THR A 89 -11.51 -18.14 2.06
N ILE A 90 -12.27 -19.14 1.62
CA ILE A 90 -12.57 -19.42 0.20
C ILE A 90 -14.06 -19.17 -0.04
N PHE A 91 -14.40 -18.42 -1.09
CA PHE A 91 -15.77 -18.11 -1.49
C PHE A 91 -16.11 -18.74 -2.84
N ARG A 92 -17.08 -19.66 -2.84
CA ARG A 92 -17.66 -20.25 -4.06
C ARG A 92 -18.82 -19.42 -4.63
N HIS A 93 -19.35 -18.50 -3.82
CA HIS A 93 -20.40 -17.56 -4.20
C HIS A 93 -20.04 -16.15 -3.74
N PRO A 94 -20.67 -15.11 -4.33
CA PRO A 94 -20.41 -13.75 -3.92
C PRO A 94 -20.70 -13.55 -2.43
N SER A 95 -19.69 -13.10 -1.69
CA SER A 95 -19.67 -13.02 -0.22
C SER A 95 -19.08 -11.69 0.23
N SER A 96 -19.33 -11.27 1.47
CA SER A 96 -18.80 -10.00 1.97
C SER A 96 -18.43 -10.00 3.44
N TYR A 97 -17.45 -9.15 3.78
CA TYR A 97 -17.15 -8.70 5.13
C TYR A 97 -17.75 -7.32 5.32
N LYS A 98 -18.45 -7.12 6.44
CA LYS A 98 -19.09 -5.87 6.82
C LYS A 98 -18.50 -5.37 8.11
N PHE A 99 -17.90 -4.19 8.06
CA PHE A 99 -17.24 -3.51 9.15
C PHE A 99 -18.14 -2.42 9.71
N GLN A 100 -18.21 -2.34 11.03
CA GLN A 100 -18.75 -1.22 11.78
C GLN A 100 -17.58 -0.41 12.33
N LEU A 101 -17.11 0.55 11.53
CA LEU A 101 -15.91 1.35 11.80
C LEU A 101 -16.14 2.35 12.94
N ASP A 102 -15.07 2.64 13.67
CA ASP A 102 -15.07 3.60 14.79
C ASP A 102 -15.13 5.07 14.29
N SER A 103 -14.71 5.33 13.04
CA SER A 103 -14.67 6.67 12.45
C SER A 103 -14.84 6.63 10.93
N VAL A 104 -15.27 7.75 10.35
CA VAL A 104 -15.29 8.01 8.90
C VAL A 104 -14.03 8.79 8.47
N GLY A 105 -13.79 8.91 7.18
CA GLY A 105 -12.66 9.62 6.59
C GLY A 105 -11.74 8.70 5.82
N LEU A 106 -10.47 9.10 5.67
CA LEU A 106 -9.48 8.36 4.91
C LEU A 106 -9.05 7.11 5.69
N HIS A 107 -9.06 5.94 5.05
CA HIS A 107 -8.70 4.66 5.65
C HIS A 107 -7.76 3.87 4.75
N PHE A 108 -6.80 3.18 5.36
CA PHE A 108 -6.11 2.09 4.71
C PHE A 108 -7.00 0.85 4.67
N VAL A 109 -7.08 0.23 3.51
CA VAL A 109 -7.68 -1.08 3.30
C VAL A 109 -6.63 -1.97 2.66
N ARG A 110 -6.20 -3.02 3.37
CA ARG A 110 -5.24 -4.00 2.86
C ARG A 110 -5.84 -5.38 2.79
N LEU A 111 -5.59 -6.05 1.68
CA LEU A 111 -6.07 -7.39 1.40
C LEU A 111 -4.87 -8.27 1.08
N HIS A 112 -4.74 -9.37 1.83
CA HIS A 112 -3.65 -10.32 1.70
C HIS A 112 -4.13 -11.56 0.96
N PHE A 113 -3.41 -11.93 -0.11
CA PHE A 113 -3.70 -13.09 -0.94
C PHE A 113 -2.46 -13.97 -1.06
N SER A 114 -2.60 -15.23 -0.67
CA SER A 114 -1.59 -16.26 -0.80
C SER A 114 -2.27 -17.63 -0.91
N ALA A 115 -1.68 -18.49 -1.73
CA ALA A 115 -2.13 -19.85 -1.94
C ALA A 115 -0.93 -20.80 -1.99
N ALA A 116 -0.97 -21.85 -1.19
CA ALA A 116 0.01 -22.94 -1.21
C ALA A 116 0.06 -23.59 -2.60
N SER A 117 1.24 -24.03 -3.06
CA SER A 117 1.39 -24.66 -4.38
C SER A 117 0.57 -25.94 -4.55
N SER A 118 0.20 -26.59 -3.44
CA SER A 118 -0.66 -27.77 -3.43
C SER A 118 -2.14 -27.47 -3.70
N GLN A 119 -2.57 -26.19 -3.61
CA GLN A 119 -3.96 -25.78 -3.77
C GLN A 119 -4.20 -25.17 -5.16
N THR A 120 -4.20 -26.03 -6.19
CA THR A 120 -4.34 -25.62 -7.60
C THR A 120 -5.57 -24.75 -7.88
N GLU A 121 -6.71 -25.04 -7.23
CA GLU A 121 -7.94 -24.23 -7.37
C GLU A 121 -7.69 -22.76 -6.96
N LEU A 122 -6.95 -22.52 -5.87
CA LEU A 122 -6.65 -21.17 -5.38
C LEU A 122 -5.61 -20.44 -6.23
N LEU A 123 -4.61 -21.15 -6.75
CA LEU A 123 -3.61 -20.55 -7.67
C LEU A 123 -4.27 -20.01 -8.94
N THR A 124 -5.29 -20.72 -9.43
CA THR A 124 -6.07 -20.36 -10.63
C THR A 124 -7.31 -19.51 -10.33
N ALA A 125 -7.47 -19.07 -9.08
CA ALA A 125 -8.62 -18.26 -8.65
C ALA A 125 -8.73 -16.96 -9.46
N ARG A 126 -9.95 -16.62 -9.85
CA ARG A 126 -10.30 -15.42 -10.60
C ARG A 126 -11.56 -14.81 -10.02
N PHE A 127 -11.42 -13.58 -9.52
CA PHE A 127 -12.50 -12.91 -8.82
C PHE A 127 -12.33 -11.40 -8.85
N THR A 128 -13.41 -10.68 -8.57
CA THR A 128 -13.40 -9.23 -8.38
C THR A 128 -13.64 -8.90 -6.93
N VAL A 129 -12.90 -7.92 -6.40
CA VAL A 129 -13.14 -7.36 -5.08
C VAL A 129 -13.62 -5.93 -5.24
N SER A 130 -14.72 -5.58 -4.59
CA SER A 130 -15.27 -4.22 -4.54
C SER A 130 -15.48 -3.80 -3.09
N ALA A 131 -15.56 -2.49 -2.87
CA ALA A 131 -15.84 -1.95 -1.54
C ALA A 131 -16.84 -0.81 -1.61
N THR A 132 -17.71 -0.73 -0.60
CA THR A 132 -18.78 0.26 -0.53
C THR A 132 -18.83 0.86 0.87
N SER A 133 -18.88 2.19 0.93
CA SER A 133 -19.23 2.94 2.13
C SER A 133 -20.41 3.84 1.77
N GLY A 134 -21.45 3.82 2.61
CA GLY A 134 -22.62 4.68 2.44
C GLY A 134 -23.34 4.44 1.10
N SER A 135 -23.86 5.51 0.51
CA SER A 135 -24.53 5.51 -0.79
C SER A 135 -23.74 6.24 -1.88
N THR A 136 -22.67 6.94 -1.52
CA THR A 136 -21.98 7.87 -2.44
C THR A 136 -20.55 7.46 -2.78
N HIS A 137 -19.89 6.69 -1.90
CA HIS A 137 -18.50 6.26 -2.12
C HIS A 137 -18.42 4.77 -2.42
N HIS A 138 -18.44 4.44 -3.71
CA HIS A 138 -18.25 3.09 -4.22
C HIS A 138 -16.86 2.97 -4.83
N PHE A 139 -16.02 2.11 -4.24
CA PHE A 139 -14.75 1.75 -4.84
C PHE A 139 -15.00 0.77 -6.00
N LYS A 140 -14.71 1.23 -7.23
CA LYS A 140 -14.79 0.38 -8.42
C LYS A 140 -13.87 -0.81 -8.23
N GLY A 141 -14.43 -2.01 -8.35
CA GLY A 141 -13.71 -3.23 -8.01
C GLY A 141 -12.46 -3.48 -8.84
N PHE A 142 -11.55 -4.28 -8.29
CA PHE A 142 -10.33 -4.73 -8.96
C PHE A 142 -10.34 -6.24 -9.10
N SER A 143 -9.75 -6.73 -10.18
CA SER A 143 -9.66 -8.17 -10.44
C SER A 143 -8.42 -8.75 -9.79
N VAL A 144 -8.60 -9.89 -9.11
CA VAL A 144 -7.55 -10.74 -8.58
C VAL A 144 -7.47 -12.00 -9.42
N GLN A 145 -6.26 -12.34 -9.82
CA GLN A 145 -5.91 -13.52 -10.59
C GLN A 145 -4.45 -13.89 -10.32
N ASN A 146 -4.06 -15.13 -10.64
CA ASN A 146 -2.69 -15.64 -10.54
C ASN A 146 -2.12 -15.50 -9.12
N VAL A 147 -2.85 -16.02 -8.12
CA VAL A 147 -2.35 -16.08 -6.75
C VAL A 147 -1.21 -17.10 -6.69
N ASN A 148 -0.24 -16.86 -5.81
CA ASN A 148 0.90 -17.73 -5.61
C ASN A 148 1.24 -17.82 -4.11
N GLU A 149 2.29 -18.57 -3.77
CA GLU A 149 2.71 -18.76 -2.38
C GLU A 149 3.24 -17.47 -1.74
N THR A 150 3.87 -16.60 -2.52
CA THR A 150 4.38 -15.32 -2.01
C THR A 150 3.19 -14.39 -1.73
N PRO A 151 3.00 -13.96 -0.48
CA PRO A 151 1.87 -13.10 -0.15
C PRO A 151 1.84 -11.83 -1.01
N ARG A 152 0.72 -11.63 -1.70
CA ARG A 152 0.41 -10.42 -2.44
C ARG A 152 -0.48 -9.55 -1.55
N VAL A 153 -0.04 -8.32 -1.29
CA VAL A 153 -0.79 -7.33 -0.53
C VAL A 153 -1.31 -6.28 -1.50
N GLU A 154 -2.64 -6.17 -1.60
CA GLU A 154 -3.29 -5.07 -2.31
C GLU A 154 -3.66 -4.01 -1.29
N GLU A 155 -3.10 -2.81 -1.42
CA GLU A 155 -3.29 -1.71 -0.47
C GLU A 155 -4.00 -0.54 -1.13
N PHE A 156 -5.11 -0.14 -0.52
CA PHE A 156 -5.91 1.00 -0.94
C PHE A 156 -5.95 2.04 0.16
N LEU A 157 -6.01 3.29 -0.25
CA LEU A 157 -6.36 4.41 0.60
C LEU A 157 -7.73 4.89 0.13
N LEU A 158 -8.77 4.69 0.94
CA LEU A 158 -10.15 4.93 0.55
C LEU A 158 -10.78 6.00 1.43
N MET A 159 -11.53 6.91 0.82
CA MET A 159 -12.46 7.78 1.54
C MET A 159 -13.72 7.00 1.90
N ILE A 160 -13.99 6.92 3.19
CA ILE A 160 -15.15 6.25 3.78
C ILE A 160 -16.06 7.33 4.36
N ASP A 161 -17.30 7.41 3.89
CA ASP A 161 -18.31 8.40 4.30
C ASP A 161 -19.31 7.85 5.33
N SER A 162 -19.29 6.54 5.56
CA SER A 162 -20.18 5.83 6.48
C SER A 162 -19.41 4.88 7.39
N PRO A 163 -19.76 4.81 8.69
CA PRO A 163 -19.22 3.79 9.58
C PRO A 163 -19.50 2.35 9.11
N LYS A 164 -20.53 2.15 8.27
CA LYS A 164 -20.82 0.86 7.65
C LYS A 164 -20.00 0.73 6.38
N PHE A 165 -18.99 -0.12 6.42
CA PHE A 165 -18.10 -0.37 5.29
C PHE A 165 -18.19 -1.84 4.89
N GLU A 166 -18.37 -2.13 3.60
CA GLU A 166 -18.51 -3.48 3.08
C GLU A 166 -17.41 -3.76 2.05
N ILE A 167 -16.73 -4.90 2.20
CA ILE A 167 -15.82 -5.45 1.21
C ILE A 167 -16.46 -6.71 0.64
N ARG A 168 -16.69 -6.73 -0.67
CA ARG A 168 -17.37 -7.81 -1.38
C ARG A 168 -16.40 -8.54 -2.30
N PHE A 169 -16.45 -9.87 -2.25
CA PHE A 169 -15.67 -10.79 -3.06
C PHE A 169 -16.61 -11.51 -4.02
N GLU A 170 -16.35 -11.42 -5.32
CA GLU A 170 -17.21 -11.95 -6.37
C GLU A 170 -16.41 -12.87 -7.30
N PRO A 171 -16.50 -14.20 -7.12
CA PRO A 171 -15.82 -15.16 -7.98
C PRO A 171 -16.37 -15.13 -9.41
N GLU A 172 -15.50 -15.32 -10.39
CA GLU A 172 -15.92 -15.61 -11.76
C GLU A 172 -16.65 -16.96 -11.84
N ARG A 173 -17.39 -17.19 -12.94
CA ARG A 173 -18.09 -18.46 -13.15
C ARG A 173 -17.09 -19.62 -13.16
N PHE A 174 -17.37 -20.66 -12.36
CA PHE A 174 -16.51 -21.84 -12.18
C PHE A 174 -15.14 -21.54 -11.57
N SER A 175 -15.00 -20.41 -10.88
CA SER A 175 -13.82 -20.07 -10.10
C SER A 175 -14.19 -19.84 -8.63
N VAL A 176 -13.18 -19.51 -7.83
CA VAL A 176 -13.33 -19.16 -6.41
C VAL A 176 -12.72 -17.79 -6.15
N ALA A 177 -13.17 -17.15 -5.07
CA ALA A 177 -12.50 -16.01 -4.49
C ALA A 177 -11.83 -16.43 -3.18
N LEU A 178 -10.77 -15.74 -2.78
CA LEU A 178 -10.07 -16.05 -1.55
C LEU A 178 -9.55 -14.80 -0.87
N VAL A 179 -9.30 -14.88 0.43
CA VAL A 179 -8.58 -13.86 1.21
C VAL A 179 -7.95 -14.51 2.45
N ASN A 180 -6.72 -14.12 2.77
CA ASN A 180 -5.98 -14.64 3.92
C ASN A 180 -6.06 -13.69 5.12
N ALA A 181 -5.99 -12.39 4.86
CA ALA A 181 -6.14 -11.39 5.90
C ALA A 181 -6.70 -10.07 5.34
N ILE A 182 -7.39 -9.34 6.21
CA ILE A 182 -7.96 -8.02 5.90
C ILE A 182 -7.53 -7.04 6.99
N GLU A 183 -7.10 -5.85 6.58
CA GLU A 183 -6.78 -4.75 7.50
C GLU A 183 -7.58 -3.52 7.09
N VAL A 184 -8.36 -2.95 8.00
CA VAL A 184 -9.10 -1.70 7.76
C VAL A 184 -8.85 -0.74 8.91
N PHE A 185 -8.11 0.33 8.67
CA PHE A 185 -7.79 1.27 9.74
C PHE A 185 -7.71 2.69 9.21
N SER A 186 -8.00 3.66 10.07
CA SER A 186 -7.96 5.08 9.68
C SER A 186 -6.58 5.47 9.14
N ALA A 187 -6.53 6.54 8.39
CA ALA A 187 -5.33 7.17 7.92
C ALA A 187 -5.42 8.66 8.24
N ARG A 188 -4.28 9.28 8.56
CA ARG A 188 -4.23 10.73 8.61
C ARG A 188 -4.53 11.26 7.21
N ASN A 189 -5.44 12.22 7.11
CA ASN A 189 -5.76 12.86 5.84
C ASN A 189 -4.65 13.86 5.48
N ASP A 190 -3.55 13.37 4.91
CA ASP A 190 -2.48 14.19 4.35
C ASP A 190 -2.69 14.51 2.84
N LEU A 191 -3.93 14.32 2.37
CA LEU A 191 -4.41 14.60 1.02
C LEU A 191 -5.43 15.76 1.02
N GLU A 192 -5.30 16.72 1.94
CA GLU A 192 -6.27 17.81 2.11
C GLU A 192 -6.52 18.62 0.83
N ASN A 193 -5.49 18.79 0.00
CA ASN A 193 -5.58 19.52 -1.28
C ASN A 193 -6.09 18.67 -2.45
N THR A 194 -6.38 17.38 -2.23
CA THR A 194 -6.90 16.49 -3.26
C THR A 194 -8.43 16.49 -3.20
N PRO A 195 -9.16 16.64 -4.33
CA PRO A 195 -10.61 16.50 -4.36
C PRO A 195 -11.04 15.13 -3.81
N GLU A 196 -12.11 15.06 -3.03
CA GLU A 196 -12.57 13.79 -2.42
C GLU A 196 -12.82 12.68 -3.44
N SER A 197 -13.29 13.04 -4.64
CA SER A 197 -13.47 12.11 -5.77
C SER A 197 -12.16 11.46 -6.25
N GLU A 198 -11.00 12.01 -5.89
CA GLU A 198 -9.67 11.55 -6.26
C GLU A 198 -8.89 10.93 -5.10
N LYS A 199 -9.46 10.90 -3.88
CA LYS A 199 -8.80 10.38 -2.68
C LYS A 199 -8.81 8.85 -2.57
N ASN A 200 -9.49 8.15 -3.50
CA ASN A 200 -9.44 6.69 -3.59
C ASN A 200 -8.22 6.26 -4.42
N LEU A 201 -7.17 5.84 -3.72
CA LEU A 201 -5.88 5.49 -4.33
C LEU A 201 -5.60 3.99 -4.16
N HIS A 202 -5.02 3.39 -5.20
CA HIS A 202 -4.41 2.06 -5.14
C HIS A 202 -2.89 2.23 -5.12
N THR A 203 -2.23 1.76 -4.05
CA THR A 203 -0.77 1.79 -3.96
C THR A 203 -0.17 0.76 -4.92
N ILE A 204 0.48 1.23 -5.99
CA ILE A 204 1.16 0.36 -6.97
C ILE A 204 2.68 0.28 -6.75
N TYR A 205 3.28 1.32 -6.18
CA TYR A 205 4.72 1.39 -5.89
C TYR A 205 4.95 2.12 -4.56
N ARG A 206 5.87 1.61 -3.75
CA ARG A 206 6.39 2.25 -2.54
C ARG A 206 7.85 1.87 -2.38
N LEU A 207 8.73 2.85 -2.54
CA LEU A 207 10.18 2.62 -2.62
C LEU A 207 10.93 3.37 -1.52
N ASN A 208 11.90 2.70 -0.91
CA ASN A 208 12.92 3.31 -0.08
C ASN A 208 14.14 3.68 -0.95
N VAL A 209 14.23 4.93 -1.38
CA VAL A 209 15.21 5.37 -2.38
C VAL A 209 16.62 5.37 -1.81
N GLY A 210 17.51 4.56 -2.40
CA GLY A 210 18.91 4.44 -1.97
C GLY A 210 19.11 3.67 -0.65
N GLY A 211 18.04 3.13 -0.08
CA GLY A 211 18.05 2.38 1.17
C GLY A 211 17.68 0.90 0.98
N SER A 212 17.69 0.16 2.09
CA SER A 212 17.28 -1.24 2.11
C SER A 212 15.75 -1.39 2.17
N LYS A 213 15.26 -2.60 1.88
CA LYS A 213 13.85 -2.95 2.07
C LYS A 213 13.43 -2.69 3.52
N ILE A 214 12.29 -2.05 3.72
CA ILE A 214 11.66 -1.85 5.03
C ILE A 214 10.45 -2.77 5.11
N THR A 215 10.36 -3.55 6.19
CA THR A 215 9.28 -4.51 6.43
C THR A 215 8.22 -3.91 7.37
N PRO A 216 7.02 -4.51 7.48
CA PRO A 216 5.96 -4.01 8.35
C PRO A 216 6.37 -3.83 9.81
N GLU A 217 7.31 -4.61 10.32
CA GLU A 217 7.81 -4.51 11.70
C GLU A 217 8.60 -3.22 11.95
N ASN A 218 9.17 -2.63 10.89
CA ASN A 218 9.98 -1.42 10.93
C ASN A 218 9.24 -0.19 10.38
N ASP A 219 7.93 -0.28 10.13
CA ASP A 219 7.09 0.82 9.66
C ASP A 219 5.90 1.05 10.60
N THR A 220 5.68 2.31 10.99
CA THR A 220 4.63 2.71 11.94
C THR A 220 3.23 2.27 11.53
N LEU A 221 2.98 2.19 10.21
CA LEU A 221 1.70 1.79 9.62
C LEU A 221 1.72 0.36 9.05
N GLY A 222 2.78 -0.43 9.31
CA GLY A 222 2.91 -1.80 8.80
C GLY A 222 3.09 -1.88 7.28
N ARG A 223 3.62 -0.85 6.63
CA ARG A 223 3.88 -0.82 5.18
C ARG A 223 5.20 -1.52 4.86
N THR A 224 5.26 -2.09 3.66
CA THR A 224 6.53 -2.53 3.05
C THR A 224 7.05 -1.45 2.10
N TRP A 225 8.32 -1.12 2.20
CA TRP A 225 9.02 -0.25 1.25
C TRP A 225 10.08 -1.08 0.49
N SER A 226 9.93 -1.19 -0.82
CA SER A 226 10.86 -1.94 -1.67
C SER A 226 12.12 -1.13 -1.97
N ILE A 227 13.19 -1.80 -2.36
CA ILE A 227 14.38 -1.12 -2.90
C ILE A 227 14.04 -0.49 -4.26
N ASP A 228 14.74 0.57 -4.63
CA ASP A 228 14.49 1.32 -5.87
C ASP A 228 15.38 0.90 -7.06
N ASP A 229 16.38 0.04 -6.85
CA ASP A 229 17.38 -0.35 -7.84
C ASP A 229 16.81 -0.92 -9.14
N ASP A 230 15.70 -1.66 -9.08
CA ASP A 230 15.07 -2.27 -10.25
C ASP A 230 14.28 -1.26 -11.11
N PHE A 231 14.04 -0.07 -10.57
CA PHE A 231 13.33 1.02 -11.24
C PHE A 231 14.28 2.09 -11.78
N LEU A 232 15.54 2.08 -11.35
CA LEU A 232 16.53 3.07 -11.72
C LEU A 232 17.05 2.83 -13.15
N TYR A 233 16.80 3.79 -14.04
CA TYR A 233 17.36 3.82 -15.38
C TYR A 233 18.77 4.42 -15.35
N GLY A 234 19.74 3.70 -15.92
CA GLY A 234 21.15 4.11 -15.91
C GLY A 234 21.72 4.14 -14.50
N LYS A 235 21.95 2.97 -13.89
CA LYS A 235 22.35 2.83 -12.48
C LYS A 235 23.60 3.64 -12.11
N ASP A 236 24.55 3.79 -13.04
CA ASP A 236 25.80 4.52 -12.83
C ASP A 236 25.61 6.04 -12.72
N SER A 237 24.43 6.57 -13.10
CA SER A 237 24.07 7.99 -12.99
C SER A 237 23.78 8.43 -11.56
N ALA A 238 23.60 7.49 -10.62
CA ALA A 238 23.24 7.76 -9.25
C ALA A 238 24.17 7.08 -8.25
N LYS A 239 24.34 7.69 -7.08
CA LYS A 239 25.03 7.10 -5.94
C LYS A 239 24.17 7.24 -4.69
N ASN A 240 24.27 6.26 -3.80
CA ASN A 240 23.53 6.26 -2.54
C ASN A 240 24.22 7.17 -1.54
N ILE A 241 23.41 7.88 -0.75
CA ILE A 241 23.85 8.61 0.42
C ILE A 241 23.00 8.17 1.61
N SER A 242 23.63 8.04 2.77
CA SER A 242 22.95 7.66 4.01
C SER A 242 23.31 8.60 5.16
N SER A 243 22.45 8.67 6.16
CA SER A 243 22.66 9.40 7.41
C SER A 243 22.25 8.49 8.56
N THR A 244 22.96 8.61 9.68
CA THR A 244 22.58 7.97 10.94
C THR A 244 21.75 8.89 11.82
N GLN A 245 21.58 10.16 11.41
CA GLN A 245 20.78 11.13 12.16
C GLN A 245 19.31 10.77 12.10
N LYS A 246 18.62 10.94 13.22
CA LYS A 246 17.16 10.81 13.27
C LYS A 246 16.53 12.04 12.60
N PRO A 247 15.55 11.87 11.69
CA PRO A 247 14.84 13.00 11.11
C PRO A 247 14.17 13.85 12.20
N ASN A 248 14.29 15.17 12.08
CA ASN A 248 13.55 16.09 12.91
C ASN A 248 12.23 16.44 12.22
N TYR A 249 11.12 15.90 12.74
CA TYR A 249 9.79 16.20 12.23
C TYR A 249 9.30 17.53 12.81
N GLU A 250 9.13 18.54 11.96
CA GLU A 250 8.61 19.82 12.42
C GLU A 250 7.17 19.68 12.93
N PRO A 251 6.82 20.30 14.07
CA PRO A 251 5.45 20.27 14.58
C PRO A 251 4.51 21.04 13.64
N GLY A 252 3.44 20.40 13.16
CA GLY A 252 2.44 21.03 12.29
C GLY A 252 1.46 20.05 11.65
N SER A 253 0.29 20.53 11.24
CA SER A 253 -0.72 19.71 10.53
C SER A 253 -0.23 19.25 9.15
N ALA A 254 0.56 20.08 8.48
CA ALA A 254 1.09 19.85 7.13
C ALA A 254 2.50 19.24 7.08
N SER A 255 3.13 19.01 8.22
CA SER A 255 4.49 18.47 8.29
C SER A 255 4.49 16.95 8.19
N ALA A 256 5.57 16.40 7.60
CA ALA A 256 5.81 14.97 7.62
C ALA A 256 5.87 14.47 9.07
N THR A 257 5.36 13.27 9.31
CA THR A 257 5.49 12.56 10.58
C THR A 257 6.11 11.19 10.37
N SER A 258 6.38 10.47 11.46
CA SER A 258 6.73 9.04 11.44
C SER A 258 5.66 8.15 10.79
N ASP A 259 4.43 8.66 10.66
CA ASP A 259 3.31 7.96 10.01
C ASP A 259 3.34 8.21 8.51
N THR A 260 3.81 9.39 8.08
CA THR A 260 4.02 9.72 6.66
C THR A 260 5.02 8.73 6.03
N ALA A 261 6.18 8.54 6.67
CA ALA A 261 7.16 7.51 6.34
C ALA A 261 8.09 7.27 7.54
N PRO A 262 8.62 6.06 7.73
CA PRO A 262 9.53 5.76 8.84
C PRO A 262 10.87 6.45 8.66
N ASP A 263 11.62 6.64 9.75
CA ASP A 263 12.91 7.34 9.76
C ASP A 263 13.87 6.82 8.68
N PHE A 264 13.89 5.50 8.46
CA PHE A 264 14.74 4.84 7.46
C PHE A 264 14.54 5.36 6.03
N VAL A 265 13.34 5.86 5.68
CA VAL A 265 13.08 6.46 4.36
C VAL A 265 13.78 7.80 4.20
N TYR A 266 13.88 8.58 5.28
CA TYR A 266 14.52 9.89 5.27
C TYR A 266 16.03 9.83 5.56
N GLN A 267 16.51 8.69 6.07
CA GLN A 267 17.93 8.45 6.33
C GLN A 267 18.72 8.05 5.08
N THR A 268 18.05 7.65 4.00
CA THR A 268 18.69 7.30 2.73
C THR A 268 18.15 8.11 1.57
N ALA A 269 19.01 8.36 0.58
CA ALA A 269 18.62 8.99 -0.67
C ALA A 269 19.56 8.58 -1.81
N ARG A 270 19.17 8.90 -3.04
CA ARG A 270 20.06 8.88 -4.21
C ARG A 270 20.37 10.29 -4.66
N THR A 271 21.65 10.52 -4.95
CA THR A 271 22.13 11.75 -5.58
C THR A 271 22.81 11.42 -6.89
N MET A 272 22.87 12.39 -7.79
CA MET A 272 23.62 12.30 -9.04
C MET A 272 25.09 11.91 -8.77
N ASN A 273 25.59 10.94 -9.53
CA ASN A 273 26.98 10.51 -9.50
C ASN A 273 27.83 11.40 -10.44
N ARG A 274 28.39 12.48 -9.90
CA ARG A 274 29.23 13.42 -10.67
C ARG A 274 30.65 12.90 -10.96
N SER A 275 31.02 11.73 -10.44
CA SER A 275 32.33 11.11 -10.60
C SER A 275 32.39 10.03 -11.67
N SER A 276 31.26 9.67 -12.30
CA SER A 276 31.29 8.77 -13.44
C SER A 276 31.96 9.46 -14.64
N ASN A 277 32.94 8.78 -15.25
CA ASN A 277 33.76 9.31 -16.34
C ASN A 277 32.96 9.68 -17.61
N GLU A 278 31.66 9.40 -17.65
CA GLU A 278 30.74 9.83 -18.71
C GLU A 278 30.34 11.32 -18.60
N GLY A 279 30.62 11.97 -17.45
CA GLY A 279 30.26 13.38 -17.20
C GLY A 279 31.21 14.42 -17.78
N VAL A 280 32.32 14.01 -18.40
CA VAL A 280 33.32 14.94 -18.99
C VAL A 280 33.17 15.08 -20.51
N ALA A 281 32.36 14.24 -21.16
CA ALA A 281 32.08 14.35 -22.59
C ALA A 281 30.80 15.20 -22.84
N GLY A 282 30.95 16.53 -22.84
CA GLY A 282 30.08 17.39 -23.65
C GLY A 282 28.88 18.06 -22.96
N GLY A 283 28.93 18.37 -21.65
CA GLY A 283 27.95 19.28 -21.04
C GLY A 283 26.53 18.73 -20.90
N VAL A 284 26.36 17.39 -20.92
CA VAL A 284 25.06 16.74 -20.72
C VAL A 284 24.71 16.75 -19.24
N LEU A 285 23.60 17.39 -18.88
CA LEU A 285 22.97 17.25 -17.56
C LEU A 285 22.63 15.77 -17.34
N MET A 286 23.33 15.08 -16.44
CA MET A 286 22.96 13.73 -16.06
C MET A 286 21.66 13.77 -15.26
N ASN A 287 20.63 13.08 -15.71
CA ASN A 287 19.38 12.95 -14.95
C ASN A 287 19.36 11.62 -14.21
N VAL A 288 19.02 11.64 -12.92
CA VAL A 288 18.67 10.41 -12.20
C VAL A 288 17.21 10.11 -12.53
N THR A 289 16.96 8.95 -13.17
CA THR A 289 15.66 8.63 -13.76
C THR A 289 15.13 7.32 -13.20
N TRP A 290 13.91 7.33 -12.66
CA TRP A 290 13.19 6.11 -12.31
C TRP A 290 12.08 5.85 -13.34
N SER A 291 11.94 4.59 -13.74
CA SER A 291 10.94 4.15 -14.73
C SER A 291 9.96 3.17 -14.08
N PHE A 292 8.67 3.43 -14.27
CA PHE A 292 7.59 2.67 -13.66
C PHE A 292 6.61 2.19 -14.72
N LYS A 293 6.19 0.93 -14.62
CA LYS A 293 5.16 0.38 -15.51
C LYS A 293 3.78 0.64 -14.91
N VAL A 294 3.00 1.50 -15.55
CA VAL A 294 1.68 1.89 -15.07
C VAL A 294 0.58 1.56 -16.07
N ARG A 295 -0.68 1.57 -15.62
CA ARG A 295 -1.83 1.40 -16.53
C ARG A 295 -2.03 2.67 -17.35
N SER A 296 -2.23 2.54 -18.66
CA SER A 296 -2.61 3.66 -19.51
C SER A 296 -3.98 4.21 -19.10
N ASN A 297 -4.24 5.48 -19.43
CA ASN A 297 -5.53 6.15 -19.19
C ASN A 297 -5.97 6.20 -17.72
N SER A 298 -5.02 6.11 -16.77
CA SER A 298 -5.26 6.25 -15.34
C SER A 298 -4.54 7.49 -14.80
N ARG A 299 -5.14 8.20 -13.84
CA ARG A 299 -4.45 9.25 -13.08
C ARG A 299 -3.58 8.60 -12.01
N HIS A 300 -2.38 9.13 -11.82
CA HIS A 300 -1.42 8.63 -10.85
C HIS A 300 -1.09 9.74 -9.87
N PHE A 301 -1.11 9.40 -8.59
CA PHE A 301 -0.64 10.28 -7.52
C PHE A 301 0.80 9.90 -7.19
N ILE A 302 1.71 10.87 -7.27
CA ILE A 302 3.13 10.68 -6.96
C ILE A 302 3.44 11.49 -5.70
N ARG A 303 3.85 10.79 -4.63
CA ARG A 303 4.39 11.40 -3.41
C ARG A 303 5.90 11.17 -3.40
N VAL A 304 6.65 12.26 -3.27
CA VAL A 304 8.11 12.21 -3.17
C VAL A 304 8.52 12.65 -1.77
N HIS A 305 9.40 11.89 -1.15
CA HIS A 305 9.91 12.14 0.19
C HIS A 305 11.30 12.75 0.09
N PHE A 306 11.51 13.87 0.78
CA PHE A 306 12.80 14.55 0.87
C PHE A 306 13.12 14.81 2.34
N CYS A 307 14.40 14.70 2.69
CA CYS A 307 14.94 15.17 3.95
C CYS A 307 16.28 15.81 3.63
N ASP A 308 16.41 17.11 3.92
CA ASP A 308 17.70 17.77 3.80
C ASP A 308 18.60 17.35 4.97
N LYS A 309 19.88 17.19 4.67
CA LYS A 309 20.91 17.00 5.69
C LYS A 309 21.48 18.39 5.94
N GLY A 310 20.93 19.09 6.93
CA GLY A 310 21.54 20.31 7.46
C GLY A 310 22.99 20.07 7.84
#